data_AF-A0A8T2LNP6-F1
#
_entry.id   AF-A0A8T2LNP6-F1
#
_cell.length_a   1.000
_cell.length_b   1.000
_cell.length_c   1.000
_cell.angle_alpha   90.00
_cell.angle_beta   90.00
_cell.angle_gamma   90.00
#
_symmetry.space_group_name_H-M   'P 1'
#
loop_
_entity.id
_entity.type
_entity.pdbx_description
1 polymer ?
#
loop_
_entity_poly.entity_id
_entity_poly.type
_entity_poly.pdbx_seq_one_letter_code
_entity_poly.pdbx_strand_id
1 'polypeptide(L)'
;MTFSASCKLPQQHPGVRERRASGCTSQVTSTITKIVFDDSSPVQLILAECSCVAGTALCNHNVALLYQTAHYSQLNLAAVPPVLSCTETEQCWHKPRVMGVKPGRVSDMVVMSTKPKQRTVARGVRSTLYKAVRGELPDPDVLKVAEAYKDFPADIAALITTMAISADVPLVDSAFGPVQEGSPISYQHPVPVSRTILYHQDAPPPPPLPVDGYSLEPTTCQFVCSLQQQLHLQSLQTTLDMARKVEAATRDQSASVEWHKVRRNRVTSSHFKDICHVRGQSSAEHLAERIRRGVAQTALMKRGLALERDAIQEYCRVKNTNYSPCGFVIHPDAPWLGSSPDGVVFDPTENPPFGLLEVKCPNAKSYVDCKYLRLQNDTMKLKQQHSYYWQVQGQLLITGMQWCDFVVFAEEDMVIQRIYKDAEVATIIREKGDFFFFYVYMAVCLKD
;
A
#
# COMPACT_ATOMS: atom_id res chain seq x y z
N MET A 1 -20.01 -26.57 -54.65
CA MET A 1 -19.69 -27.45 -53.48
C MET A 1 -20.49 -27.01 -52.26
N THR A 2 -20.97 -27.94 -51.43
CA THR A 2 -21.76 -27.64 -50.22
C THR A 2 -20.93 -27.93 -48.97
N PHE A 3 -20.67 -26.93 -48.13
CA PHE A 3 -19.96 -27.11 -46.85
C PHE A 3 -20.91 -26.88 -45.68
N SER A 4 -20.93 -27.83 -44.74
CA SER A 4 -21.69 -27.74 -43.48
C SER A 4 -20.72 -27.95 -42.31
N ALA A 5 -20.63 -26.97 -41.41
CA ALA A 5 -19.78 -27.03 -40.23
C ALA A 5 -20.58 -26.68 -38.97
N SER A 6 -20.38 -27.46 -37.90
CA SER A 6 -20.99 -27.23 -36.57
C SER A 6 -19.88 -26.93 -35.57
N CYS A 7 -19.86 -25.72 -34.99
CA CYS A 7 -18.87 -25.35 -33.99
C CYS A 7 -19.44 -25.60 -32.57
N LYS A 8 -18.83 -26.51 -31.80
CA LYS A 8 -19.12 -26.73 -30.37
C LYS A 8 -17.98 -26.14 -29.53
N LEU A 9 -18.27 -25.17 -28.67
CA LEU A 9 -17.32 -24.64 -27.68
C LEU A 9 -17.20 -25.59 -26.46
N PRO A 10 -16.04 -25.63 -25.76
CA PRO A 10 -15.71 -26.71 -24.82
C PRO A 10 -16.52 -26.70 -23.51
N GLN A 11 -16.86 -27.89 -23.03
CA GLN A 11 -17.62 -28.18 -21.81
C GLN A 11 -16.83 -27.84 -20.53
N GLN A 12 -17.49 -27.29 -19.50
CA GLN A 12 -17.02 -27.32 -18.12
C GLN A 12 -17.72 -28.44 -17.35
N HIS A 13 -16.93 -29.29 -16.67
CA HIS A 13 -17.40 -30.45 -15.92
C HIS A 13 -18.27 -30.09 -14.69
N PRO A 14 -19.19 -31.00 -14.27
CA PRO A 14 -20.25 -30.70 -13.32
C PRO A 14 -19.84 -30.99 -11.86
N GLY A 15 -20.28 -30.15 -10.93
CA GLY A 15 -20.10 -30.40 -9.49
C GLY A 15 -20.83 -29.40 -8.59
N VAL A 16 -21.96 -29.84 -8.05
CA VAL A 16 -22.60 -29.43 -6.77
C VAL A 16 -23.53 -28.18 -6.73
N ARG A 17 -24.83 -28.52 -6.70
CA ARG A 17 -26.00 -27.98 -5.98
C ARG A 17 -26.41 -26.50 -6.08
N GLU A 18 -27.60 -26.34 -6.66
CA GLU A 18 -28.46 -25.16 -6.71
C GLU A 18 -28.91 -24.64 -5.32
N ARG A 19 -28.96 -23.31 -5.15
CA ARG A 19 -30.17 -22.59 -4.69
C ARG A 19 -30.29 -21.19 -5.34
N ARG A 20 -31.23 -21.13 -6.28
CA ARG A 20 -32.09 -20.05 -6.81
C ARG A 20 -31.79 -18.58 -6.44
N ALA A 21 -31.54 -17.76 -7.46
CA ALA A 21 -32.34 -16.57 -7.75
C ALA A 21 -32.34 -16.31 -9.28
N SER A 22 -33.51 -16.01 -9.79
CA SER A 22 -33.99 -16.00 -11.18
C SER A 22 -33.39 -14.94 -12.12
N GLY A 23 -33.07 -15.34 -13.36
CA GLY A 23 -32.90 -14.41 -14.48
C GLY A 23 -32.18 -15.01 -15.71
N CYS A 24 -32.96 -15.42 -16.72
CA CYS A 24 -32.57 -15.71 -18.10
C CYS A 24 -31.74 -17.00 -18.37
N THR A 25 -32.45 -18.07 -18.72
CA THR A 25 -31.93 -19.30 -19.36
C THR A 25 -31.60 -19.04 -20.83
N SER A 26 -30.32 -18.87 -21.19
CA SER A 26 -29.87 -19.01 -22.58
C SER A 26 -29.35 -20.43 -22.80
N GLN A 27 -30.11 -21.24 -23.52
CA GLN A 27 -29.65 -22.54 -24.05
C GLN A 27 -28.39 -22.33 -24.90
N VAL A 28 -27.36 -23.14 -24.68
CA VAL A 28 -26.15 -23.16 -25.51
C VAL A 28 -26.53 -23.73 -26.88
N THR A 29 -26.80 -22.85 -27.84
CA THR A 29 -27.09 -23.22 -29.23
C THR A 29 -25.78 -23.40 -29.99
N SER A 30 -25.46 -24.62 -30.43
CA SER A 30 -24.39 -24.85 -31.40
C SER A 30 -24.72 -24.09 -32.68
N THR A 31 -23.85 -23.18 -33.11
CA THR A 31 -24.08 -22.40 -34.32
C THR A 31 -23.75 -23.27 -35.54
N ILE A 32 -24.72 -23.45 -36.43
CA ILE A 32 -24.59 -24.19 -37.69
C ILE A 32 -24.42 -23.16 -38.79
N THR A 33 -23.36 -23.31 -39.59
CA THR A 33 -23.07 -22.47 -40.76
C THR A 33 -23.07 -23.32 -42.02
N LYS A 34 -23.80 -22.86 -43.05
CA LYS A 34 -23.89 -23.52 -44.36
C LYS A 34 -23.55 -22.51 -45.46
N ILE A 35 -22.57 -22.86 -46.29
CA ILE A 35 -22.14 -22.04 -47.42
C ILE A 35 -22.17 -22.90 -48.69
N VAL A 36 -22.74 -22.35 -49.76
CA VAL A 36 -22.84 -23.01 -51.08
C VAL A 36 -22.24 -22.11 -52.13
N PHE A 37 -21.32 -22.68 -52.92
CA PHE A 37 -20.72 -22.03 -54.08
C PHE A 37 -21.23 -22.64 -55.38
N ASP A 38 -21.40 -21.79 -56.37
CA ASP A 38 -21.58 -22.16 -57.76
C ASP A 38 -20.25 -22.61 -58.37
N ASP A 39 -20.32 -23.58 -59.27
CA ASP A 39 -19.14 -24.08 -60.00
C ASP A 39 -18.91 -23.21 -61.25
N SER A 40 -18.56 -21.95 -61.01
CA SER A 40 -18.31 -20.93 -62.04
C SER A 40 -16.94 -20.27 -61.85
N SER A 41 -16.43 -19.63 -62.90
CA SER A 41 -15.19 -18.84 -62.86
C SER A 41 -15.50 -17.39 -63.24
N PRO A 42 -15.48 -16.43 -62.29
CA PRO A 42 -15.10 -16.59 -60.87
C PRO A 42 -16.17 -17.33 -60.04
N VAL A 43 -15.74 -18.01 -58.98
CA VAL A 43 -16.61 -18.77 -58.07
C VAL A 43 -17.63 -17.82 -57.44
N GLN A 44 -18.91 -18.09 -57.63
CA GLN A 44 -19.99 -17.28 -57.07
C GLN A 44 -20.57 -17.89 -55.78
N LEU A 45 -20.81 -17.05 -54.78
CA LEU A 45 -21.49 -17.44 -53.55
C LEU A 45 -23.00 -17.49 -53.79
N ILE A 46 -23.60 -18.69 -53.71
CA ILE A 46 -25.05 -18.88 -53.90
C ILE A 46 -25.81 -18.65 -52.60
N LEU A 47 -25.30 -19.20 -51.49
CA LEU A 47 -26.01 -19.22 -50.21
C LEU A 47 -25.02 -19.12 -49.05
N ALA A 48 -25.36 -18.29 -48.05
CA ALA A 48 -24.67 -18.23 -46.77
C ALA A 48 -25.70 -18.11 -45.64
N GLU A 49 -25.89 -19.18 -44.88
CA GLU A 49 -26.84 -19.26 -43.77
C GLU A 49 -26.09 -19.56 -42.47
N CYS A 50 -26.49 -18.88 -41.40
CA CYS A 50 -25.93 -19.09 -40.07
C CYS A 50 -27.05 -19.12 -39.03
N SER A 51 -27.05 -20.05 -38.08
CA SER A 51 -28.07 -20.09 -37.02
C SER A 51 -27.88 -19.03 -35.91
N CYS A 52 -26.99 -18.06 -36.10
CA CYS A 52 -26.79 -16.95 -35.16
C CYS A 52 -27.91 -15.89 -35.28
N VAL A 53 -27.93 -14.93 -34.34
CA VAL A 53 -28.93 -13.85 -34.31
C VAL A 53 -28.96 -13.01 -35.60
N ALA A 54 -27.83 -12.91 -36.31
CA ALA A 54 -27.72 -12.20 -37.60
C ALA A 54 -28.02 -13.09 -38.83
N GLY A 55 -28.66 -14.25 -38.62
CA GLY A 55 -28.58 -15.46 -39.44
C GLY A 55 -28.91 -15.43 -40.94
N THR A 56 -29.41 -14.32 -41.47
CA THR A 56 -29.70 -14.11 -42.90
C THR A 56 -28.74 -13.12 -43.58
N ALA A 57 -27.84 -12.50 -42.81
CA ALA A 57 -26.81 -11.58 -43.32
C ALA A 57 -25.40 -12.19 -43.22
N LEU A 58 -24.42 -11.55 -43.87
CA LEU A 58 -23.01 -11.95 -43.82
C LEU A 58 -22.43 -11.70 -42.41
N CYS A 59 -22.62 -12.65 -41.51
CA CYS A 59 -22.10 -12.57 -40.15
C CYS A 59 -20.61 -12.88 -40.10
N ASN A 60 -19.92 -12.44 -39.04
CA ASN A 60 -18.50 -12.71 -38.85
C ASN A 60 -18.17 -14.21 -38.81
N HIS A 61 -19.12 -15.08 -38.44
CA HIS A 61 -18.93 -16.53 -38.48
C HIS A 61 -18.83 -17.07 -39.92
N ASN A 62 -19.69 -16.58 -40.83
CA ASN A 62 -19.61 -16.94 -42.25
C ASN A 62 -18.31 -16.43 -42.86
N VAL A 63 -17.91 -15.20 -42.51
CA VAL A 63 -16.62 -14.61 -42.95
C VAL A 63 -15.44 -15.45 -42.46
N ALA A 64 -15.42 -15.80 -41.17
CA ALA A 64 -14.35 -16.62 -40.59
C ALA A 64 -14.23 -17.99 -41.27
N LEU A 65 -15.36 -18.64 -41.57
CA LEU A 65 -15.38 -19.92 -42.28
C LEU A 65 -14.83 -19.78 -43.71
N LEU A 66 -15.17 -18.71 -44.42
CA LEU A 66 -14.64 -18.42 -45.76
C LEU A 66 -13.12 -18.21 -45.74
N TYR A 67 -12.61 -17.41 -44.81
CA TYR A 67 -11.17 -17.19 -44.65
C TYR A 67 -10.43 -18.48 -44.29
N GLN A 68 -10.98 -19.27 -43.37
CA GLN A 68 -10.38 -20.54 -42.97
C GLN A 68 -10.35 -21.54 -44.13
N THR A 69 -11.43 -21.63 -44.92
CA THR A 69 -11.51 -22.51 -46.09
C THR A 69 -10.55 -22.07 -47.19
N ALA A 70 -10.46 -20.76 -47.46
CA ALA A 70 -9.50 -20.20 -48.40
C ALA A 70 -8.05 -20.48 -47.96
N HIS A 71 -7.76 -20.34 -46.66
CA HIS A 71 -6.46 -20.65 -46.11
C HIS A 71 -6.10 -22.13 -46.27
N TYR A 72 -7.03 -23.05 -46.00
CA TYR A 72 -6.80 -24.49 -46.20
C TYR A 72 -6.61 -24.86 -47.67
N SER A 73 -7.34 -24.21 -48.57
CA SER A 73 -7.16 -24.37 -50.01
C SER A 73 -5.78 -23.88 -50.47
N GLN A 74 -5.32 -22.73 -49.98
CA GLN A 74 -3.97 -22.20 -50.28
C GLN A 74 -2.86 -23.13 -49.77
N LEU A 75 -3.11 -23.85 -48.67
CA LEU A 75 -2.19 -24.84 -48.11
C LEU A 75 -2.28 -26.21 -48.79
N ASN A 76 -3.10 -26.38 -49.84
CA ASN A 76 -3.35 -27.66 -50.52
C ASN A 76 -3.75 -28.81 -49.58
N LEU A 77 -4.47 -28.49 -48.50
CA LEU A 77 -4.93 -29.51 -47.54
C LEU A 77 -6.19 -30.21 -48.09
N ALA A 78 -6.11 -31.53 -48.25
CA ALA A 78 -7.23 -32.35 -48.73
C ALA A 78 -8.36 -32.48 -47.68
N ALA A 79 -8.08 -32.22 -46.40
CA ALA A 79 -9.05 -32.28 -45.30
C ALA A 79 -8.71 -31.28 -44.19
N VAL A 80 -9.70 -30.93 -43.37
CA VAL A 80 -9.53 -30.03 -42.22
C VAL A 80 -8.65 -30.69 -41.16
N PRO A 81 -7.56 -30.05 -40.70
CA PRO A 81 -6.72 -30.58 -39.63
C PRO A 81 -7.50 -30.80 -38.32
N PRO A 82 -7.25 -31.89 -37.57
CA PRO A 82 -7.89 -32.11 -36.28
C PRO A 82 -7.50 -31.02 -35.29
N VAL A 83 -8.49 -30.51 -34.53
CA VAL A 83 -8.24 -29.55 -33.44
C VAL A 83 -7.63 -30.33 -32.28
N LEU A 84 -6.32 -30.21 -32.10
CA LEU A 84 -5.64 -30.78 -30.93
C LEU A 84 -6.08 -30.02 -29.68
N SER A 85 -6.46 -30.76 -28.65
CA SER A 85 -6.76 -30.24 -27.32
C SER A 85 -5.49 -29.67 -26.67
N CYS A 86 -5.65 -28.73 -25.73
CA CYS A 86 -4.51 -28.16 -25.00
C CYS A 86 -3.71 -29.19 -24.17
N THR A 87 -4.21 -30.43 -24.05
CA THR A 87 -3.54 -31.57 -23.41
C THR A 87 -2.75 -32.43 -24.40
N GLU A 88 -2.95 -32.28 -25.71
CA GLU A 88 -2.25 -33.02 -26.76
C GLU A 88 -1.05 -32.24 -27.34
N THR A 89 -0.73 -31.08 -26.76
CA THR A 89 0.45 -30.27 -27.09
C THR A 89 1.43 -30.27 -25.91
N GLU A 90 2.74 -30.17 -26.20
CA GLU A 90 3.76 -30.11 -25.14
C GLU A 90 3.46 -28.97 -24.14
N GLN A 91 3.59 -29.28 -22.85
CA GLN A 91 3.34 -28.35 -21.75
C GLN A 91 4.18 -27.07 -21.88
N CYS A 92 3.55 -25.96 -22.25
CA CYS A 92 4.19 -24.65 -22.30
C CYS A 92 4.13 -23.86 -20.98
N TRP A 93 3.56 -24.42 -19.91
CA TRP A 93 3.38 -23.73 -18.61
C TRP A 93 4.70 -23.37 -17.92
N HIS A 94 5.78 -24.09 -18.22
CA HIS A 94 7.10 -23.89 -17.63
C HIS A 94 8.00 -22.95 -18.45
N LYS A 95 7.56 -22.50 -19.62
CA LYS A 95 8.26 -21.49 -20.43
C LYS A 95 7.72 -20.11 -20.03
N PRO A 96 8.46 -19.31 -19.24
CA PRO A 96 7.96 -18.02 -18.79
C PRO A 96 7.74 -17.11 -20.00
N ARG A 97 6.52 -16.59 -20.16
CA ARG A 97 6.18 -15.67 -21.26
C ARG A 97 6.77 -14.26 -21.11
N VAL A 98 7.45 -13.99 -20.01
CA VAL A 98 8.05 -12.68 -19.70
C VAL A 98 9.36 -12.89 -18.95
N MET A 99 10.47 -12.44 -19.55
CA MET A 99 11.72 -12.19 -18.83
C MET A 99 11.51 -11.01 -17.88
N GLY A 100 11.18 -11.29 -16.62
CA GLY A 100 10.95 -10.23 -15.63
C GLY A 100 10.71 -10.71 -14.20
N VAL A 101 10.81 -12.01 -13.93
CA VAL A 101 10.69 -12.53 -12.57
C VAL A 101 11.99 -12.21 -11.84
N LYS A 102 11.92 -11.28 -10.88
CA LYS A 102 13.02 -10.99 -9.96
C LYS A 102 12.77 -11.76 -8.66
N PRO A 103 13.81 -12.35 -8.04
CA PRO A 103 13.68 -12.89 -6.69
C PRO A 103 13.25 -11.77 -5.73
N GLY A 104 12.31 -12.08 -4.83
CA GLY A 104 11.77 -11.17 -3.84
C GLY A 104 11.43 -11.92 -2.55
N ARG A 105 11.40 -11.22 -1.41
CA ARG A 105 11.17 -11.88 -0.12
C ARG A 105 9.75 -12.43 -0.04
N VAL A 106 9.59 -13.64 0.50
CA VAL A 106 8.28 -14.29 0.68
C VAL A 106 7.35 -13.46 1.59
N SER A 107 7.91 -12.70 2.54
CA SER A 107 7.16 -11.73 3.37
C SER A 107 6.48 -10.63 2.56
N ASP A 108 7.09 -10.27 1.44
CA ASP A 108 6.68 -9.15 0.59
C ASP A 108 5.77 -9.64 -0.55
N MET A 109 5.69 -10.96 -0.73
CA MET A 109 4.79 -11.60 -1.69
C MET A 109 3.35 -11.57 -1.17
N VAL A 110 2.45 -11.08 -2.01
CA VAL A 110 1.01 -11.04 -1.73
C VAL A 110 0.33 -12.06 -2.64
N VAL A 111 -0.10 -13.18 -2.08
CA VAL A 111 -0.81 -14.21 -2.86
C VAL A 111 -2.24 -13.74 -3.10
N MET A 112 -2.62 -13.61 -4.36
CA MET A 112 -3.94 -13.15 -4.79
C MET A 112 -4.72 -14.28 -5.46
N SER A 113 -6.04 -14.29 -5.27
CA SER A 113 -6.93 -15.16 -6.03
C SER A 113 -7.01 -14.70 -7.49
N THR A 114 -7.10 -15.64 -8.43
CA THR A 114 -7.19 -15.40 -9.88
C THR A 114 -8.47 -14.67 -10.30
N LYS A 115 -9.48 -14.57 -9.43
CA LYS A 115 -10.74 -13.85 -9.68
C LYS A 115 -11.18 -13.05 -8.44
N PRO A 116 -10.73 -11.80 -8.25
CA PRO A 116 -11.20 -10.98 -7.14
C PRO A 116 -12.68 -10.64 -7.32
N LYS A 117 -13.52 -11.03 -6.36
CA LYS A 117 -14.99 -10.83 -6.41
C LYS A 117 -15.42 -9.36 -6.31
N GLN A 118 -14.53 -8.43 -5.91
CA GLN A 118 -14.77 -6.98 -5.88
C GLN A 118 -13.45 -6.19 -6.09
N ARG A 119 -13.54 -5.00 -6.70
CA ARG A 119 -12.42 -4.02 -6.87
C ARG A 119 -12.07 -3.28 -5.57
N THR A 120 -12.18 -3.94 -4.41
CA THR A 120 -11.81 -3.39 -3.11
C THR A 120 -10.39 -3.83 -2.77
N VAL A 121 -9.61 -2.91 -2.19
CA VAL A 121 -8.19 -2.99 -1.85
C VAL A 121 -7.71 -4.42 -1.58
N ALA A 122 -6.79 -4.88 -2.41
CA ALA A 122 -6.20 -6.22 -2.38
C ALA A 122 -5.57 -6.55 -1.00
N ARG A 123 -6.33 -7.18 -0.11
CA ARG A 123 -5.78 -7.96 1.01
C ARG A 123 -5.51 -9.37 0.51
N GLY A 124 -4.36 -9.58 -0.12
CA GLY A 124 -3.88 -10.94 -0.36
C GLY A 124 -3.34 -11.57 0.92
N VAL A 125 -3.12 -12.87 0.89
CA VAL A 125 -2.54 -13.61 2.03
C VAL A 125 -1.04 -13.36 2.01
N ARG A 126 -0.50 -12.92 3.16
CA ARG A 126 0.94 -12.80 3.42
C ARG A 126 1.39 -13.96 4.29
N SER A 127 2.62 -14.44 4.10
CA SER A 127 3.19 -15.48 4.94
C SER A 127 3.39 -14.97 6.38
N THR A 128 2.88 -15.69 7.37
CA THR A 128 3.06 -15.42 8.81
C THR A 128 4.06 -16.38 9.46
N LEU A 129 4.82 -17.14 8.66
CA LEU A 129 5.46 -18.39 9.09
C LEU A 129 6.67 -18.27 10.03
N TYR A 130 7.26 -17.10 10.23
CA TYR A 130 8.52 -17.02 10.99
C TYR A 130 8.31 -16.60 12.45
N LYS A 131 8.26 -17.59 13.35
CA LYS A 131 8.52 -17.42 14.78
C LYS A 131 9.97 -17.82 15.03
N ALA A 132 10.89 -16.85 14.99
CA ALA A 132 12.30 -17.10 15.26
C ALA A 132 12.49 -17.60 16.71
N VAL A 133 13.27 -18.67 16.87
CA VAL A 133 13.77 -19.10 18.18
C VAL A 133 14.81 -18.07 18.61
N ARG A 134 14.67 -17.53 19.82
CA ARG A 134 15.68 -16.64 20.42
C ARG A 134 16.61 -17.49 21.26
N GLY A 135 17.92 -17.41 21.02
CA GLY A 135 18.95 -18.16 21.73
C GLY A 135 20.20 -18.33 20.86
N GLU A 136 21.25 -18.90 21.43
CA GLU A 136 22.41 -19.33 20.65
C GLU A 136 21.96 -20.42 19.67
N LEU A 137 22.44 -20.33 18.41
CA LEU A 137 22.23 -21.39 17.44
C LEU A 137 22.91 -22.66 17.98
N PRO A 138 22.22 -23.81 18.05
CA PRO A 138 22.89 -25.06 18.34
C PRO A 138 23.98 -25.28 17.30
N ASP A 139 25.09 -25.86 17.71
CA ASP A 139 26.20 -26.22 16.82
C ASP A 139 25.61 -26.93 15.57
N PRO A 140 25.84 -26.40 14.36
CA PRO A 140 25.30 -26.97 13.13
C PRO A 140 25.61 -28.47 12.97
N ASP A 141 26.73 -28.94 13.54
CA ASP A 141 27.14 -30.34 13.52
C ASP A 141 26.21 -31.24 14.36
N VAL A 142 25.42 -30.67 15.28
CA VAL A 142 24.39 -31.40 16.05
C VAL A 142 23.22 -31.83 15.17
N LEU A 143 22.93 -31.09 14.10
CA LEU A 143 21.80 -31.41 13.21
C LEU A 143 22.05 -32.67 12.38
N LYS A 144 23.32 -33.08 12.20
CA LYS A 144 23.74 -34.31 11.50
C LYS A 144 22.96 -34.55 10.21
N VAL A 145 22.70 -33.49 9.45
CA VAL A 145 21.78 -33.48 8.30
C VAL A 145 22.19 -34.50 7.25
N ALA A 146 23.49 -34.60 6.96
CA ALA A 146 24.02 -35.58 6.00
C ALA A 146 23.77 -37.03 6.44
N GLU A 147 23.89 -37.35 7.73
CA GLU A 147 23.61 -38.69 8.27
C GLU A 147 22.10 -38.98 8.30
N ALA A 148 21.29 -38.02 8.71
CA ALA A 148 19.84 -38.16 8.85
C ALA A 148 19.13 -38.37 7.50
N TYR A 149 19.67 -37.80 6.43
CA TYR A 149 19.11 -37.88 5.07
C TYR A 149 19.95 -38.71 4.09
N LYS A 150 20.91 -39.50 4.57
CA LYS A 150 21.83 -40.28 3.73
C LYS A 150 21.13 -41.24 2.75
N ASP A 151 19.96 -41.75 3.14
CA ASP A 151 19.20 -42.75 2.39
C ASP A 151 18.15 -42.10 1.47
N PHE A 152 18.02 -40.77 1.49
CA PHE A 152 17.07 -40.04 0.65
C PHE A 152 17.70 -39.66 -0.69
N PRO A 153 17.06 -40.03 -1.81
CA PRO A 153 17.42 -39.52 -3.14
C PRO A 153 17.42 -37.98 -3.19
N ALA A 154 18.35 -37.40 -3.96
CA ALA A 154 18.58 -35.95 -4.01
C ALA A 154 17.35 -35.14 -4.46
N ASP A 155 16.43 -35.74 -5.19
CA ASP A 155 15.17 -35.14 -5.68
C ASP A 155 14.05 -35.08 -4.63
N ILE A 156 14.17 -35.83 -3.53
CA ILE A 156 13.22 -35.83 -2.40
C ILE A 156 13.85 -35.45 -1.05
N ALA A 157 15.17 -35.29 -1.01
CA ALA A 157 15.86 -34.79 0.16
C ALA A 157 15.40 -33.36 0.51
N ALA A 158 15.25 -33.08 1.81
CA ALA A 158 14.81 -31.77 2.27
C ALA A 158 15.81 -30.69 1.87
N LEU A 159 15.34 -29.48 1.56
CA LEU A 159 16.16 -28.36 1.05
C LEU A 159 17.46 -28.16 1.86
N ILE A 160 17.39 -28.35 3.18
CA ILE A 160 18.51 -28.27 4.13
C ILE A 160 19.75 -29.08 3.71
N THR A 161 19.60 -30.19 2.97
CA THR A 161 20.73 -31.02 2.47
C THR A 161 21.53 -30.35 1.35
N THR A 162 20.95 -29.36 0.68
CA THR A 162 21.56 -28.61 -0.43
C THR A 162 22.03 -27.21 -0.04
N MET A 163 21.77 -26.81 1.21
CA MET A 163 22.07 -25.47 1.71
C MET A 163 23.53 -25.26 2.11
N ALA A 164 24.38 -26.28 1.97
CA ALA A 164 25.82 -26.25 2.30
C ALA A 164 26.12 -25.65 3.69
N ILE A 165 25.29 -25.93 4.68
CA ILE A 165 25.45 -25.48 6.07
C ILE A 165 26.72 -26.13 6.65
N SER A 166 27.79 -25.36 6.87
CA SER A 166 29.01 -25.82 7.56
C SER A 166 29.65 -24.70 8.38
N ALA A 167 30.46 -25.07 9.38
CA ALA A 167 31.21 -24.11 10.18
C ALA A 167 32.19 -23.26 9.35
N ASP A 168 32.56 -23.70 8.15
CA ASP A 168 33.48 -23.01 7.23
C ASP A 168 32.80 -21.92 6.39
N VAL A 169 31.46 -21.84 6.40
CA VAL A 169 30.71 -20.82 5.67
C VAL A 169 30.69 -19.52 6.47
N PRO A 170 31.09 -18.37 5.88
CA PRO A 170 31.08 -17.08 6.56
C PRO A 170 29.70 -16.71 7.11
N LEU A 171 29.68 -16.02 8.25
CA LEU A 171 28.46 -15.44 8.80
C LEU A 171 28.22 -14.06 8.18
N VAL A 172 26.98 -13.78 7.83
CA VAL A 172 26.48 -12.46 7.39
C VAL A 172 25.44 -11.95 8.38
N ASP A 173 25.38 -10.64 8.54
CA ASP A 173 24.44 -10.02 9.46
C ASP A 173 22.99 -10.14 8.95
N SER A 174 22.07 -10.48 9.86
CA SER A 174 20.65 -10.60 9.61
C SER A 174 19.83 -9.88 10.70
N ALA A 175 18.52 -9.82 10.55
CA ALA A 175 17.60 -9.31 11.56
C ALA A 175 17.62 -10.06 12.89
N PHE A 176 18.25 -11.25 12.92
CA PHE A 176 18.37 -12.08 14.11
C PHE A 176 19.84 -12.24 14.58
N GLY A 177 20.74 -11.40 14.07
CA GLY A 177 22.18 -11.50 14.33
C GLY A 177 22.93 -12.22 13.20
N PRO A 178 24.18 -12.63 13.43
CA PRO A 178 25.00 -13.28 12.41
C PRO A 178 24.45 -14.69 12.08
N VAL A 179 24.26 -14.97 10.79
CA VAL A 179 23.77 -16.27 10.26
C VAL A 179 24.60 -16.67 9.05
N GLN A 180 24.66 -17.96 8.70
CA GLN A 180 25.45 -18.40 7.55
C GLN A 180 25.02 -17.74 6.24
N GLU A 181 25.99 -17.29 5.46
CA GLU A 181 25.83 -16.83 4.08
C GLU A 181 25.18 -17.93 3.25
N GLY A 182 24.17 -17.58 2.44
CA GLY A 182 23.44 -18.57 1.64
C GLY A 182 22.23 -19.20 2.35
N SER A 183 22.08 -19.01 3.68
CA SER A 183 20.92 -19.49 4.43
C SER A 183 19.62 -18.79 4.01
N PRO A 184 18.43 -19.39 4.23
CA PRO A 184 17.17 -18.72 3.93
C PRO A 184 17.02 -17.44 4.76
N ILE A 185 17.58 -17.42 5.98
CA ILE A 185 17.54 -16.27 6.89
C ILE A 185 18.41 -15.14 6.37
N SER A 186 19.61 -15.41 5.84
CA SER A 186 20.46 -14.36 5.24
C SER A 186 19.78 -13.66 4.06
N TYR A 187 18.97 -14.38 3.27
CA TYR A 187 18.25 -13.80 2.12
C TYR A 187 16.90 -13.17 2.50
N GLN A 188 16.13 -13.81 3.37
CA GLN A 188 14.77 -13.39 3.70
C GLN A 188 14.72 -12.34 4.81
N HIS A 189 15.74 -12.30 5.66
CA HIS A 189 15.81 -11.45 6.84
C HIS A 189 17.15 -10.73 6.98
N PRO A 190 17.65 -9.98 5.98
CA PRO A 190 18.86 -9.20 6.16
C PRO A 190 18.67 -8.14 7.25
N VAL A 191 19.77 -7.59 7.76
CA VAL A 191 19.77 -6.54 8.79
C VAL A 191 18.70 -5.49 8.48
N PRO A 192 17.77 -5.22 9.42
CA PRO A 192 16.84 -4.12 9.30
C PRO A 192 17.68 -2.87 9.08
N VAL A 193 17.61 -2.30 7.88
CA VAL A 193 18.26 -1.02 7.60
C VAL A 193 17.67 -0.05 8.61
N SER A 194 18.50 0.38 9.56
CA SER A 194 18.08 1.35 10.57
C SER A 194 17.52 2.54 9.81
N ARG A 195 16.26 2.88 10.09
CA ARG A 195 15.67 4.10 9.51
C ARG A 195 16.27 5.35 10.13
N THR A 196 16.99 5.22 11.24
CA THR A 196 17.69 6.31 11.90
C THR A 196 18.96 6.67 11.12
N ILE A 197 19.19 7.97 10.94
CA ILE A 197 20.40 8.52 10.32
C ILE A 197 21.16 9.29 11.40
N LEU A 198 22.45 8.98 11.59
CA LEU A 198 23.29 9.55 12.65
C LEU A 198 24.53 10.19 12.04
N TYR A 199 24.56 11.53 12.00
CA TYR A 199 25.74 12.35 11.67
C TYR A 199 26.49 12.80 12.93
N HIS A 200 25.76 13.05 14.02
CA HIS A 200 26.29 13.44 15.34
C HIS A 200 26.15 12.29 16.31
N GLN A 201 27.24 11.57 16.60
CA GLN A 201 27.21 10.40 17.49
C GLN A 201 26.99 10.77 18.96
N ASP A 202 27.44 11.96 19.37
CA ASP A 202 27.29 12.48 20.73
C ASP A 202 25.92 13.09 21.00
N ALA A 203 25.02 13.08 20.01
CA ALA A 203 23.68 13.62 20.16
C ALA A 203 22.89 12.82 21.22
N PRO A 204 22.14 13.50 22.11
CA PRO A 204 21.22 12.80 22.99
C PRO A 204 20.17 12.01 22.18
N PRO A 205 19.53 10.99 22.79
CA PRO A 205 18.41 10.32 22.14
C PRO A 205 17.24 11.29 21.94
N PRO A 206 16.40 11.11 20.90
CA PRO A 206 15.21 11.92 20.71
C PRO A 206 14.33 11.93 21.97
N PRO A 207 13.78 13.08 22.37
CA PRO A 207 12.88 13.15 23.51
C PRO A 207 11.61 12.32 23.22
N PRO A 208 11.03 11.68 24.24
CA PRO A 208 9.79 10.95 24.05
C PRO A 208 8.66 11.93 23.67
N LEU A 209 7.73 11.48 22.83
CA LEU A 209 6.62 12.29 22.36
C LEU A 209 5.28 11.79 22.94
N PRO A 210 4.39 12.68 23.42
CA PRO A 210 4.59 14.13 23.59
C PRO A 210 5.70 14.49 24.59
N VAL A 211 6.29 15.68 24.42
CA VAL A 211 7.40 16.20 25.21
C VAL A 211 7.04 16.29 26.70
N ASP A 212 7.97 15.92 27.59
CA ASP A 212 7.78 16.03 29.04
C ASP A 212 7.51 17.47 29.50
N GLY A 213 6.56 17.63 30.42
CA GLY A 213 6.22 18.95 30.99
C GLY A 213 5.44 19.87 30.06
N TYR A 214 5.13 19.44 28.84
CA TYR A 214 4.24 20.16 27.94
C TYR A 214 2.79 19.72 28.21
N SER A 215 1.94 20.70 28.51
CA SER A 215 0.50 20.51 28.70
C SER A 215 -0.26 21.41 27.76
N LEU A 216 -1.44 20.95 27.35
CA LEU A 216 -2.36 21.77 26.58
C LEU A 216 -3.39 22.40 27.52
N GLU A 217 -3.74 23.65 27.23
CA GLU A 217 -4.81 24.32 27.95
C GLU A 217 -6.12 23.49 27.90
N PRO A 218 -6.90 23.49 28.99
CA PRO A 218 -8.19 22.81 29.02
C PRO A 218 -9.08 23.26 27.87
N THR A 219 -9.90 22.34 27.36
CA THR A 219 -10.83 22.68 26.29
C THR A 219 -11.82 23.75 26.75
N THR A 220 -12.01 24.78 25.93
CA THR A 220 -13.07 25.78 26.12
C THR A 220 -14.43 25.29 25.61
N CYS A 221 -14.47 24.11 24.99
CA CYS A 221 -15.67 23.51 24.41
C CYS A 221 -16.62 22.98 25.49
N GLN A 222 -17.73 23.68 25.71
CA GLN A 222 -18.79 23.27 26.64
C GLN A 222 -19.76 22.28 25.97
N PHE A 223 -19.40 21.00 25.97
CA PHE A 223 -20.23 19.93 25.43
C PHE A 223 -20.69 18.96 26.52
N VAL A 224 -21.99 18.70 26.63
CA VAL A 224 -22.56 17.73 27.58
C VAL A 224 -22.73 16.39 26.88
N CYS A 225 -21.92 15.41 27.27
CA CYS A 225 -21.96 14.07 26.69
C CYS A 225 -23.16 13.25 27.19
N SER A 226 -23.75 12.45 26.29
CA SER A 226 -24.56 11.30 26.69
C SER A 226 -23.68 10.20 27.32
N LEU A 227 -24.29 9.22 27.98
CA LEU A 227 -23.57 8.07 28.56
C LEU A 227 -22.70 7.36 27.51
N GLN A 228 -23.23 7.12 26.31
CA GLN A 228 -22.49 6.46 25.22
C GLN A 228 -21.29 7.30 24.76
N GLN A 229 -21.46 8.62 24.64
CA GLN A 229 -20.37 9.54 24.28
C GLN A 229 -19.29 9.60 25.37
N GLN A 230 -19.69 9.58 26.64
CA GLN A 230 -18.76 9.55 27.77
C GLN A 230 -17.93 8.26 27.79
N LEU A 231 -18.55 7.10 27.56
CA LEU A 231 -17.84 5.82 27.45
C LEU A 231 -16.85 5.82 26.26
N HIS A 232 -17.23 6.43 25.14
CA HIS A 232 -16.33 6.58 24.00
C HIS A 232 -15.13 7.48 24.34
N LEU A 233 -15.35 8.62 24.99
CA LEU A 233 -14.27 9.48 25.46
C LEU A 233 -13.33 8.76 26.43
N GLN A 234 -13.88 7.99 27.38
CA GLN A 234 -13.09 7.15 28.28
C GLN A 234 -12.25 6.13 27.51
N SER A 235 -12.77 5.56 26.42
CA SER A 235 -11.99 4.65 25.56
C SER A 235 -10.83 5.33 24.80
N LEU A 236 -10.90 6.65 24.63
CA LEU A 236 -9.83 7.43 24.00
C LEU A 236 -8.78 7.91 24.98
N GLN A 237 -9.12 8.05 26.27
CA GLN A 237 -8.21 8.51 27.31
C GLN A 237 -6.91 7.73 27.28
N THR A 238 -5.80 8.47 27.36
CA THR A 238 -4.47 7.90 27.35
C THR A 238 -3.63 8.62 28.38
N THR A 239 -2.83 7.86 29.12
CA THR A 239 -1.77 8.44 29.96
C THR A 239 -0.59 8.85 29.08
N LEU A 240 0.32 9.67 29.61
CA LEU A 240 1.55 10.07 28.91
C LEU A 240 2.42 8.85 28.53
N ASP A 241 2.56 7.89 29.45
CA ASP A 241 3.28 6.63 29.19
C ASP A 241 2.61 5.80 28.09
N MET A 242 1.28 5.69 28.11
CA MET A 242 0.55 4.97 27.06
C MET A 242 0.67 5.67 25.71
N ALA A 243 0.61 7.00 25.66
CA ALA A 243 0.79 7.78 24.44
C ALA A 243 2.18 7.54 23.81
N ARG A 244 3.23 7.49 24.65
CA ARG A 244 4.60 7.17 24.22
C ARG A 244 4.75 5.75 23.70
N LYS A 245 4.09 4.79 24.35
CA LYS A 245 4.05 3.40 23.88
C LYS A 245 3.34 3.29 22.53
N VAL A 246 2.26 4.04 22.33
CA VAL A 246 1.55 4.11 21.04
C VAL A 246 2.46 4.71 19.96
N GLU A 247 3.16 5.82 20.24
CA GLU A 247 4.13 6.41 19.31
C GLU A 247 5.18 5.37 18.91
N ALA A 248 5.88 4.77 19.88
CA ALA A 248 6.93 3.81 19.61
C ALA A 248 6.45 2.58 18.81
N ALA A 249 5.26 2.05 19.14
CA ALA A 249 4.67 0.90 18.45
C ALA A 249 4.15 1.21 17.04
N THR A 250 4.05 2.49 16.67
CA THR A 250 3.46 2.93 15.39
C THR A 250 4.43 3.71 14.50
N ARG A 251 5.74 3.62 14.75
CA ARG A 251 6.82 4.21 13.92
C ARG A 251 6.89 3.69 12.48
N ASP A 252 6.24 2.54 12.21
CA ASP A 252 6.03 2.02 10.85
C ASP A 252 4.87 2.70 10.10
N GLN A 253 4.18 3.63 10.75
CA GLN A 253 3.09 4.44 10.23
C GLN A 253 2.11 3.67 9.33
N SER A 254 2.04 4.00 8.04
CA SER A 254 1.07 3.40 7.10
C SER A 254 1.20 1.88 6.94
N ALA A 255 2.35 1.30 7.29
CA ALA A 255 2.55 -0.14 7.31
C ALA A 255 2.08 -0.81 8.62
N SER A 256 1.86 -0.04 9.69
CA SER A 256 1.36 -0.51 10.98
C SER A 256 -0.18 -0.56 11.02
N VAL A 257 -0.74 -1.72 11.37
CA VAL A 257 -2.20 -1.88 11.53
C VAL A 257 -2.68 -1.09 12.74
N GLU A 258 -1.89 -1.07 13.80
CA GLU A 258 -2.13 -0.34 15.05
C GLU A 258 -2.24 1.15 14.78
N TRP A 259 -1.37 1.71 13.93
CA TRP A 259 -1.42 3.11 13.49
C TRP A 259 -2.78 3.47 12.85
N HIS A 260 -3.30 2.61 11.95
CA HIS A 260 -4.62 2.83 11.35
C HIS A 260 -5.75 2.75 12.37
N LYS A 261 -5.67 1.82 13.34
CA LYS A 261 -6.69 1.65 14.39
C LYS A 261 -6.76 2.87 15.31
N VAL A 262 -5.62 3.34 15.82
CA VAL A 262 -5.60 4.47 16.78
C VAL A 262 -6.00 5.79 16.13
N ARG A 263 -5.70 5.96 14.83
CA ARG A 263 -6.06 7.15 14.05
C ARG A 263 -7.55 7.25 13.74
N ARG A 264 -8.23 6.12 13.50
CA ARG A 264 -9.62 6.11 13.03
C ARG A 264 -10.57 6.87 13.94
N ASN A 265 -10.38 6.81 15.25
CA ASN A 265 -11.27 7.44 16.22
C ASN A 265 -10.79 8.82 16.68
N ARG A 266 -9.82 9.42 15.97
CA ARG A 266 -9.21 10.71 16.33
C ARG A 266 -9.20 11.65 15.14
N VAL A 267 -9.26 12.94 15.43
CA VAL A 267 -9.00 13.98 14.44
C VAL A 267 -7.50 14.11 14.26
N THR A 268 -7.03 14.11 13.01
CA THR A 268 -5.59 14.13 12.70
C THR A 268 -5.13 15.44 12.07
N SER A 269 -3.88 15.81 12.30
CA SER A 269 -3.34 17.12 11.90
C SER A 269 -3.43 17.42 10.39
N SER A 270 -3.37 16.39 9.53
CA SER A 270 -3.55 16.53 8.09
C SER A 270 -4.90 17.11 7.67
N HIS A 271 -5.89 17.14 8.56
CA HIS A 271 -7.23 17.67 8.30
C HIS A 271 -7.53 18.99 9.04
N PHE A 272 -6.59 19.55 9.81
CA PHE A 272 -6.87 20.75 10.60
C PHE A 272 -7.21 21.97 9.75
N LYS A 273 -6.65 22.12 8.55
CA LYS A 273 -7.07 23.20 7.65
C LYS A 273 -8.56 23.09 7.32
N ASP A 274 -9.00 21.92 6.88
CA ASP A 274 -10.39 21.67 6.49
C ASP A 274 -11.31 21.90 7.70
N ILE A 275 -10.94 21.37 8.87
CA ILE A 275 -11.73 21.47 10.11
C ILE A 275 -11.85 22.92 10.59
N CYS A 276 -10.76 23.69 10.56
CA CYS A 276 -10.81 25.08 11.02
C CYS A 276 -11.60 26.00 10.08
N HIS A 277 -11.85 25.56 8.83
CA HIS A 277 -12.48 26.40 7.80
C HIS A 277 -13.79 25.83 7.25
N VAL A 278 -14.22 24.64 7.69
CA VAL A 278 -15.50 24.05 7.27
C VAL A 278 -16.66 24.92 7.75
N ARG A 279 -17.63 25.15 6.86
CA ARG A 279 -18.81 25.97 7.14
C ARG A 279 -20.07 25.17 6.86
N GLY A 280 -21.00 25.20 7.81
CA GLY A 280 -22.26 24.48 7.73
C GLY A 280 -22.17 23.04 8.22
N GLN A 281 -23.25 22.60 8.88
CA GLN A 281 -23.33 21.30 9.56
C GLN A 281 -23.15 20.12 8.59
N SER A 282 -23.85 20.13 7.46
CA SER A 282 -23.75 19.04 6.47
C SER A 282 -22.35 18.87 5.89
N SER A 283 -21.64 19.96 5.64
CA SER A 283 -20.25 19.91 5.16
C SER A 283 -19.30 19.36 6.22
N ALA A 284 -19.52 19.71 7.50
CA ALA A 284 -18.75 19.17 8.61
C ALA A 284 -19.00 17.67 8.80
N GLU A 285 -20.24 17.21 8.68
CA GLU A 285 -20.59 15.79 8.76
C GLU A 285 -19.97 14.98 7.61
N HIS A 286 -20.05 15.47 6.38
CA HIS A 286 -19.38 14.84 5.24
C HIS A 286 -17.84 14.79 5.42
N LEU A 287 -17.25 15.85 5.97
CA LEU A 287 -15.83 15.87 6.31
C LEU A 287 -15.51 14.80 7.36
N ALA A 288 -16.31 14.69 8.42
CA ALA A 288 -16.14 13.69 9.46
C ALA A 288 -16.24 12.26 8.91
N GLU A 289 -17.22 11.97 8.06
CA GLU A 289 -17.34 10.66 7.40
C GLU A 289 -16.14 10.35 6.51
N ARG A 290 -15.62 11.34 5.77
CA ARG A 290 -14.43 11.18 4.94
C ARG A 290 -13.18 10.88 5.77
N ILE A 291 -13.00 11.59 6.89
CA ILE A 291 -11.88 11.34 7.82
C ILE A 291 -11.98 9.92 8.39
N ARG A 292 -13.17 9.50 8.85
CA ARG A 292 -13.40 8.19 9.47
C ARG A 292 -13.20 7.02 8.50
N ARG A 293 -13.71 7.13 7.27
CA ARG A 293 -13.53 6.11 6.22
C ARG A 293 -12.07 5.94 5.81
N GLY A 294 -11.28 7.01 5.95
CA GLY A 294 -9.92 7.08 5.42
C GLY A 294 -9.91 7.26 3.90
N VAL A 295 -8.75 7.65 3.37
CA VAL A 295 -8.54 7.85 1.93
C VAL A 295 -7.75 6.67 1.38
N ALA A 296 -8.22 6.09 0.27
CA ALA A 296 -7.47 5.05 -0.43
C ALA A 296 -6.15 5.62 -0.96
N GLN A 297 -5.05 4.89 -0.77
CA GLN A 297 -3.74 5.32 -1.25
C GLN A 297 -3.75 5.47 -2.79
N THR A 298 -3.51 6.70 -3.26
CA THR A 298 -3.39 7.01 -4.68
C THR A 298 -2.00 6.62 -5.21
N ALA A 299 -1.83 6.57 -6.54
CA ALA A 299 -0.52 6.32 -7.16
C ALA A 299 0.52 7.37 -6.72
N LEU A 300 0.11 8.63 -6.59
CA LEU A 300 0.96 9.72 -6.11
C LEU A 300 1.38 9.52 -4.65
N MET A 301 0.47 9.07 -3.78
CA MET A 301 0.81 8.75 -2.38
C MET A 301 1.83 7.61 -2.30
N LYS A 302 1.68 6.56 -3.13
CA LYS A 302 2.63 5.44 -3.17
C LYS A 302 4.00 5.86 -3.68
N ARG A 303 4.06 6.70 -4.72
CA ARG A 303 5.32 7.30 -5.20
C ARG A 303 5.97 8.12 -4.09
N GLY A 304 5.19 8.94 -3.38
CA GLY A 304 5.68 9.71 -2.23
C GLY A 304 6.34 8.83 -1.17
N LEU A 305 5.64 7.77 -0.74
CA LEU A 305 6.18 6.81 0.24
C LEU A 305 7.45 6.09 -0.24
N ALA A 306 7.58 5.83 -1.54
CA ALA A 306 8.77 5.20 -2.10
C ALA A 306 10.00 6.14 -2.10
N LEU A 307 9.78 7.44 -2.31
CA LEU A 307 10.84 8.46 -2.37
C LEU A 307 11.17 9.09 -1.02
N GLU A 308 10.30 8.92 -0.02
CA GLU A 308 10.44 9.55 1.30
C GLU A 308 11.80 9.26 1.95
N ARG A 309 12.26 8.01 1.86
CA ARG A 309 13.57 7.62 2.40
C ARG A 309 14.71 8.38 1.75
N ASP A 310 14.71 8.49 0.42
CA ASP A 310 15.77 9.18 -0.33
C ASP A 310 15.76 10.68 0.00
N ALA A 311 14.56 11.28 0.10
CA ALA A 311 14.38 12.66 0.52
C ALA A 311 14.93 12.93 1.93
N ILE A 312 14.68 12.04 2.89
CA ILE A 312 15.18 12.15 4.27
C ILE A 312 16.71 12.02 4.29
N GLN A 313 17.28 11.09 3.52
CA GLN A 313 18.73 10.92 3.41
C GLN A 313 19.40 12.19 2.87
N GLU A 314 18.86 12.73 1.79
CA GLU A 314 19.37 13.96 1.18
C GLU A 314 19.20 15.17 2.11
N TYR A 315 18.06 15.30 2.79
CA TYR A 315 17.84 16.31 3.82
C TYR A 315 18.91 16.23 4.92
N CYS A 316 19.14 15.04 5.51
CA CYS A 316 20.10 14.88 6.59
C CYS A 316 21.53 15.19 6.12
N ARG A 317 21.87 14.85 4.88
CA ARG A 317 23.15 15.18 4.26
C ARG A 317 23.34 16.69 4.08
N VAL A 318 22.32 17.39 3.58
CA VAL A 318 22.36 18.83 3.32
C VAL A 318 22.37 19.63 4.63
N LYS A 319 21.56 19.24 5.61
CA LYS A 319 21.43 19.94 6.88
C LYS A 319 22.43 19.49 7.95
N ASN A 320 23.15 18.39 7.71
CA ASN A 320 24.06 17.75 8.67
C ASN A 320 23.35 17.49 10.01
N THR A 321 22.22 16.80 9.97
CA THR A 321 21.33 16.54 11.13
C THR A 321 21.12 15.05 11.35
N ASN A 322 20.82 14.65 12.57
CA ASN A 322 20.34 13.27 12.81
C ASN A 322 18.85 13.19 12.53
N TYR A 323 18.38 12.00 12.15
CA TYR A 323 16.98 11.69 11.94
C TYR A 323 16.59 10.42 12.66
N SER A 324 15.41 10.41 13.27
CA SER A 324 14.77 9.25 13.88
C SER A 324 13.31 9.14 13.44
N PRO A 325 12.79 7.93 13.16
CA PRO A 325 11.39 7.74 12.78
C PRO A 325 10.44 8.11 13.93
N CYS A 326 9.28 8.68 13.58
CA CYS A 326 8.22 9.04 14.52
C CYS A 326 6.92 8.27 14.21
N GLY A 327 6.24 7.79 15.25
CA GLY A 327 4.93 7.17 15.15
C GLY A 327 3.76 8.14 15.28
N PHE A 328 2.60 7.61 15.64
CA PHE A 328 1.41 8.39 15.93
C PHE A 328 1.44 8.94 17.35
N VAL A 329 1.44 10.26 17.47
CA VAL A 329 1.49 10.99 18.73
C VAL A 329 0.08 11.43 19.12
N ILE A 330 -0.27 11.16 20.38
CA ILE A 330 -1.54 11.56 21.02
C ILE A 330 -1.19 12.36 22.26
N HIS A 331 -1.80 13.53 22.45
CA HIS A 331 -1.61 14.31 23.67
C HIS A 331 -2.62 13.88 24.75
N PRO A 332 -2.21 13.52 25.98
CA PRO A 332 -3.13 13.12 27.06
C PRO A 332 -4.23 14.13 27.36
N ASP A 333 -3.94 15.44 27.28
CA ASP A 333 -4.91 16.53 27.51
C ASP A 333 -5.90 16.76 26.36
N ALA A 334 -5.69 16.10 25.21
CA ALA A 334 -6.61 16.08 24.07
C ALA A 334 -6.55 14.71 23.38
N PRO A 335 -7.02 13.64 24.04
CA PRO A 335 -6.87 12.27 23.57
C PRO A 335 -7.65 12.00 22.27
N TRP A 336 -8.56 12.89 21.89
CA TRP A 336 -9.30 12.85 20.62
C TRP A 336 -8.55 13.46 19.43
N LEU A 337 -7.43 14.16 19.67
CA LEU A 337 -6.56 14.69 18.63
C LEU A 337 -5.30 13.83 18.50
N GLY A 338 -4.70 13.80 17.30
CA GLY A 338 -3.42 13.12 17.12
C GLY A 338 -2.69 13.50 15.84
N SER A 339 -1.43 13.11 15.73
CA SER A 339 -0.59 13.47 14.61
C SER A 339 0.44 12.39 14.25
N SER A 340 0.89 12.37 13.01
CA SER A 340 2.05 11.58 12.56
C SER A 340 3.01 12.51 11.83
N PRO A 341 3.99 13.08 12.53
CA PRO A 341 5.18 13.66 11.90
C PRO A 341 5.95 12.58 11.13
N ASP A 342 6.65 12.95 10.07
CA ASP A 342 7.44 11.98 9.29
C ASP A 342 8.70 11.55 10.06
N GLY A 343 9.21 12.40 10.96
CA GLY A 343 10.23 12.02 11.94
C GLY A 343 10.59 13.09 12.96
N VAL A 344 11.58 12.78 13.77
CA VAL A 344 12.24 13.70 14.72
C VAL A 344 13.67 13.92 14.26
N VAL A 345 14.10 15.18 14.27
CA VAL A 345 15.43 15.61 13.83
C VAL A 345 16.19 16.25 14.97
N PHE A 346 17.50 16.03 14.98
CA PHE A 346 18.44 16.72 15.87
C PHE A 346 19.32 17.65 15.04
N ASP A 347 19.20 18.95 15.30
CA ASP A 347 20.03 20.00 14.73
C ASP A 347 20.82 20.69 15.86
N PRO A 348 22.14 20.47 15.96
CA PRO A 348 22.94 21.05 17.03
C PRO A 348 23.07 22.57 16.94
N THR A 349 22.67 23.19 15.83
CA THR A 349 22.69 24.64 15.64
C THR A 349 21.45 25.35 16.17
N GLU A 350 20.44 24.59 16.60
CA GLU A 350 19.15 25.12 17.05
C GLU A 350 18.96 24.97 18.57
N ASN A 351 18.13 25.84 19.15
CA ASN A 351 17.76 25.76 20.56
C ASN A 351 16.24 25.96 20.74
N PRO A 352 15.46 24.90 21.08
CA PRO A 352 15.91 23.55 21.41
C PRO A 352 16.42 22.76 20.18
N PRO A 353 17.35 21.81 20.36
CA PRO A 353 18.02 21.13 19.25
C PRO A 353 17.16 20.05 18.56
N PHE A 354 16.06 19.63 19.20
CA PHE A 354 15.13 18.67 18.60
C PHE A 354 13.92 19.36 17.98
N GLY A 355 13.57 18.92 16.78
CA GLY A 355 12.38 19.34 16.05
C GLY A 355 11.76 18.19 15.27
N LEU A 356 10.69 18.50 14.55
CA LEU A 356 10.01 17.54 13.68
C LEU A 356 10.47 17.64 12.23
N LEU A 357 10.22 16.59 11.46
CA LEU A 357 10.38 16.58 10.02
C LEU A 357 9.04 16.29 9.35
N GLU A 358 8.73 17.04 8.31
CA GLU A 358 7.59 16.81 7.42
C GLU A 358 8.06 16.89 5.97
N VAL A 359 7.99 15.78 5.25
CA VAL A 359 8.51 15.61 3.89
C VAL A 359 7.35 15.52 2.90
N LYS A 360 7.51 16.20 1.75
CA LYS A 360 6.61 16.11 0.61
C LYS A 360 7.40 15.82 -0.65
N CYS A 361 7.06 14.72 -1.31
CA CYS A 361 7.68 14.30 -2.58
C CYS A 361 6.67 14.48 -3.73
N PRO A 362 6.46 15.72 -4.24
CA PRO A 362 5.53 15.98 -5.33
C PRO A 362 5.96 15.28 -6.62
N ASN A 363 5.01 15.06 -7.51
CA ASN A 363 5.31 14.68 -8.90
C ASN A 363 5.49 15.95 -9.73
N ALA A 364 6.60 16.65 -9.48
CA ALA A 364 6.99 17.89 -10.14
C ALA A 364 8.50 17.84 -10.43
N LYS A 365 8.93 18.52 -11.49
CA LYS A 365 10.35 18.61 -11.85
C LYS A 365 11.12 19.40 -10.80
N SER A 366 10.61 20.60 -10.46
CA SER A 366 11.17 21.49 -9.46
C SER A 366 10.15 21.86 -8.39
N TYR A 367 10.61 22.17 -7.17
CA TYR A 367 9.76 22.70 -6.11
C TYR A 367 9.11 24.03 -6.49
N VAL A 368 9.65 24.79 -7.45
CA VAL A 368 9.07 26.08 -7.87
C VAL A 368 7.68 25.92 -8.50
N ASP A 369 7.40 24.74 -9.08
CA ASP A 369 6.11 24.39 -9.67
C ASP A 369 5.05 24.04 -8.61
N CYS A 370 5.45 23.93 -7.35
CA CYS A 370 4.56 23.53 -6.27
C CYS A 370 3.66 24.70 -5.84
N LYS A 371 2.36 24.59 -6.16
CA LYS A 371 1.33 25.60 -5.84
C LYS A 371 1.21 25.96 -4.36
N TYR A 372 1.70 25.12 -3.45
CA TYR A 372 1.68 25.37 -2.01
C TYR A 372 2.85 26.22 -1.52
N LEU A 373 3.85 26.47 -2.37
CA LEU A 373 4.97 27.37 -2.08
C LEU A 373 4.74 28.74 -2.75
N ARG A 374 5.39 29.77 -2.22
CA ARG A 374 5.47 31.12 -2.79
C ARG A 374 6.84 31.72 -2.53
N LEU A 375 7.31 32.54 -3.47
CA LEU A 375 8.54 33.31 -3.28
C LEU A 375 8.29 34.42 -2.22
N GLN A 376 9.14 34.47 -1.21
CA GLN A 376 9.15 35.48 -0.15
C GLN A 376 10.60 35.77 0.24
N ASN A 377 11.05 37.02 0.07
CA ASN A 377 12.42 37.45 0.36
C ASN A 377 13.45 36.51 -0.31
N ASP A 378 13.31 36.33 -1.62
CA ASP A 378 14.18 35.48 -2.47
C ASP A 378 14.25 33.99 -2.09
N THR A 379 13.39 33.53 -1.19
CA THR A 379 13.29 32.12 -0.78
C THR A 379 11.89 31.58 -1.00
N MET A 380 11.76 30.35 -1.50
CA MET A 380 10.46 29.67 -1.60
C MET A 380 10.00 29.22 -0.21
N LYS A 381 8.81 29.69 0.20
CA LYS A 381 8.20 29.39 1.50
C LYS A 381 6.80 28.82 1.34
N LEU A 382 6.43 27.92 2.23
CA LEU A 382 5.10 27.36 2.38
C LEU A 382 4.08 28.47 2.67
N LYS A 383 3.00 28.48 1.89
CA LYS A 383 1.86 29.38 2.08
C LYS A 383 1.17 29.07 3.41
N GLN A 384 1.07 30.06 4.30
CA GLN A 384 0.40 29.92 5.61
C GLN A 384 -1.09 29.51 5.49
N GLN A 385 -1.74 29.89 4.39
CA GLN A 385 -3.12 29.49 4.11
C GLN A 385 -3.27 28.04 3.59
N HIS A 386 -2.17 27.37 3.25
CA HIS A 386 -2.19 26.02 2.68
C HIS A 386 -2.36 24.95 3.76
N SER A 387 -2.95 23.80 3.40
CA SER A 387 -3.23 22.71 4.34
C SER A 387 -1.99 22.17 5.06
N TYR A 388 -0.86 22.07 4.37
CA TYR A 388 0.41 21.61 4.97
C TYR A 388 0.90 22.52 6.10
N TYR A 389 0.66 23.84 6.06
CA TYR A 389 1.07 24.72 7.16
C TYR A 389 0.27 24.39 8.43
N TRP A 390 -1.04 24.19 8.28
CA TRP A 390 -1.93 23.81 9.39
C TRP A 390 -1.63 22.40 9.90
N GLN A 391 -1.19 21.50 9.03
CA GLN A 391 -0.71 20.18 9.43
C GLN A 391 0.54 20.27 10.30
N VAL A 392 1.53 21.06 9.89
CA VAL A 392 2.77 21.30 10.66
C VAL A 392 2.45 21.98 11.99
N GLN A 393 1.64 23.03 12.00
CA GLN A 393 1.22 23.67 13.25
C GLN A 393 0.47 22.72 14.18
N GLY A 394 -0.35 21.82 13.62
CA GLY A 394 -0.99 20.76 14.37
C GLY A 394 -0.03 19.74 14.97
N GLN A 395 1.01 19.35 14.23
CA GLN A 395 2.08 18.48 14.72
C GLN A 395 2.81 19.13 15.90
N LEU A 396 3.18 20.41 15.78
CA LEU A 396 3.85 21.17 16.84
C LEU A 396 2.95 21.33 18.08
N LEU A 397 1.66 21.62 17.88
CA LEU A 397 0.67 21.68 18.96
C LEU A 397 0.57 20.36 19.72
N ILE A 398 0.46 19.22 19.03
CA ILE A 398 0.19 17.92 19.66
C ILE A 398 1.44 17.31 20.30
N THR A 399 2.62 17.54 19.70
CA THR A 399 3.88 16.95 20.19
C THR A 399 4.52 17.76 21.30
N GLY A 400 4.32 19.08 21.32
CA GLY A 400 5.05 20.01 22.19
C GLY A 400 6.40 20.48 21.62
N MET A 401 6.76 20.05 20.41
CA MET A 401 7.96 20.52 19.71
C MET A 401 7.83 21.99 19.30
N GLN A 402 8.96 22.69 19.24
CA GLN A 402 8.98 24.13 18.96
C GLN A 402 9.11 24.46 17.47
N TRP A 403 9.66 23.54 16.69
CA TRP A 403 9.89 23.74 15.27
C TRP A 403 9.81 22.43 14.47
N CYS A 404 9.56 22.57 13.18
CA CYS A 404 9.52 21.50 12.21
C CYS A 404 10.22 21.96 10.93
N ASP A 405 11.11 21.14 10.39
CA ASP A 405 11.62 21.33 9.04
C ASP A 405 10.63 20.74 8.03
N PHE A 406 10.08 21.61 7.19
CA PHE A 406 9.22 21.24 6.08
C PHE A 406 10.07 21.10 4.81
N VAL A 407 10.12 19.89 4.27
CA VAL A 407 10.95 19.53 3.12
C VAL A 407 10.09 19.24 1.91
N VAL A 408 10.43 19.85 0.78
CA VAL A 408 9.86 19.51 -0.52
C VAL A 408 10.98 18.95 -1.38
N PHE A 409 10.86 17.68 -1.73
CA PHE A 409 11.84 16.94 -2.53
C PHE A 409 11.23 16.64 -3.91
N ALA A 410 11.57 17.47 -4.90
CA ALA A 410 11.15 17.30 -6.28
C ALA A 410 12.18 16.44 -7.05
N GLU A 411 11.99 16.26 -8.36
CA GLU A 411 12.88 15.39 -9.15
C GLU A 411 14.30 15.95 -9.30
N GLU A 412 14.43 17.27 -9.45
CA GLU A 412 15.71 17.94 -9.73
C GLU A 412 16.25 18.74 -8.54
N ASP A 413 15.39 19.12 -7.60
CA ASP A 413 15.78 20.01 -6.50
C ASP A 413 15.02 19.76 -5.18
N MET A 414 15.53 20.37 -4.13
CA MET A 414 14.98 20.30 -2.78
C MET A 414 14.92 21.70 -2.17
N VAL A 415 13.84 21.98 -1.45
CA VAL A 415 13.75 23.16 -0.58
C VAL A 415 13.39 22.73 0.84
N ILE A 416 14.04 23.36 1.80
CA ILE A 416 13.87 23.11 3.23
C ILE A 416 13.46 24.43 3.87
N GLN A 417 12.34 24.41 4.62
CA GLN A 417 11.90 25.54 5.40
C GLN A 417 11.69 25.12 6.85
N ARG A 418 12.43 25.74 7.78
CA ARG A 418 12.11 25.65 9.21
C ARG A 418 10.87 26.47 9.53
N ILE A 419 9.90 25.82 10.17
CA ILE A 419 8.63 26.41 10.60
C ILE A 419 8.55 26.31 12.12
N TYR A 420 8.42 27.44 12.79
CA TYR A 420 8.23 27.53 14.23
C TYR A 420 6.77 27.44 14.62
N LYS A 421 6.51 27.02 15.86
CA LYS A 421 5.17 27.02 16.43
C LYS A 421 4.58 28.42 16.42
N ASP A 422 3.37 28.52 15.89
CA ASP A 422 2.58 29.74 15.81
C ASP A 422 1.46 29.64 16.87
N ALA A 423 1.55 30.46 17.92
CA ALA A 423 0.64 30.39 19.06
C ALA A 423 -0.81 30.71 18.70
N GLU A 424 -1.03 31.63 17.75
CA GLU A 424 -2.38 32.01 17.32
C GLU A 424 -3.01 30.87 16.53
N VAL A 425 -2.28 30.30 15.57
CA VAL A 425 -2.77 29.16 14.78
C VAL A 425 -2.97 27.92 15.64
N ALA A 426 -2.08 27.67 16.60
CA ALA A 426 -2.20 26.60 17.58
C ALA A 426 -3.49 26.73 18.42
N THR A 427 -3.83 27.94 18.86
CA THR A 427 -5.07 28.24 19.59
C THR A 427 -6.30 27.96 18.72
N ILE A 428 -6.30 28.43 17.47
CA ILE A 428 -7.40 28.19 16.52
C ILE A 428 -7.58 26.68 16.27
N ILE A 429 -6.50 25.95 16.04
CA ILE A 429 -6.53 24.50 15.85
C ILE A 429 -7.12 23.80 17.06
N ARG A 430 -6.72 24.21 18.28
CA ARG A 430 -7.25 23.62 19.51
C ARG A 430 -8.75 23.85 19.64
N GLU A 431 -9.20 25.09 19.56
CA GLU A 431 -10.62 25.44 19.72
C GLU A 431 -11.51 24.79 18.66
N LYS A 432 -11.14 24.91 17.38
CA LYS A 432 -11.93 24.37 16.26
C LYS A 432 -11.83 22.85 16.19
N GLY A 433 -10.68 22.28 16.51
CA GLY A 433 -10.47 20.84 16.58
C GLY A 433 -11.33 20.19 17.65
N ASP A 434 -11.36 20.77 18.85
CA ASP A 434 -12.22 20.31 19.95
C ASP A 434 -13.69 20.43 19.57
N PHE A 435 -14.14 21.59 19.11
CA PHE A 435 -15.52 21.80 18.69
C PHE A 435 -15.94 20.78 17.62
N PHE A 436 -15.13 20.59 16.59
CA PHE A 436 -15.42 19.63 15.52
C PHE A 436 -15.47 18.20 16.05
N PHE A 437 -14.58 17.82 16.96
CA PHE A 437 -14.62 16.49 17.56
C PHE A 437 -15.93 16.27 18.34
N PHE A 438 -16.24 17.17 19.28
CA PHE A 438 -17.35 17.01 20.20
C PHE A 438 -18.72 17.09 19.50
N TYR A 439 -18.92 18.09 18.64
CA TYR A 439 -20.22 18.34 18.02
C TYR A 439 -20.46 17.55 16.72
N VAL A 440 -19.41 17.02 16.08
CA VAL A 440 -19.54 16.39 14.76
C VAL A 440 -18.89 15.00 14.71
N TYR A 441 -17.59 14.91 14.94
CA TYR A 441 -16.83 13.68 14.67
C TYR A 441 -17.23 12.53 15.60
N MET A 442 -17.44 12.80 16.89
CA MET A 442 -17.81 11.78 17.87
C MET A 442 -19.14 11.10 17.52
N ALA A 443 -20.13 11.86 17.02
CA ALA A 443 -21.39 11.27 16.55
C ALA A 443 -21.16 10.31 15.38
N VAL A 444 -20.26 10.66 14.45
CA VAL A 444 -19.90 9.81 13.31
C VAL A 444 -19.13 8.56 13.75
N CYS A 445 -18.29 8.64 14.79
CA CYS A 445 -17.60 7.49 15.38
C CYS A 445 -18.57 6.46 15.99
N LEU A 446 -19.67 6.92 16.58
CA LEU A 446 -20.67 6.11 17.29
C LEU A 446 -21.74 5.46 16.41
N LYS A 447 -21.77 5.72 15.10
CA LYS A 447 -22.80 5.21 14.17
C LYS A 447 -22.68 3.71 13.82
N ASP A 448 -21.74 2.96 14.42
CA ASP A 448 -21.50 1.54 14.11
C ASP A 448 -21.83 0.62 15.29
#